data_AF-A0A3N5RHT8-F1
#
_entry.id   AF-A0A3N5RHT8-F1
#
_cell.length_a   1.000
_cell.length_b   1.000
_cell.length_c   1.000
_cell.angle_alpha   90.00
_cell.angle_beta   90.00
_cell.angle_gamma   90.00
#
_symmetry.space_group_name_H-M   'P 1'
#
loop_
_entity.id
_entity.type
_entity.pdbx_description
1 polymer ?
#
loop_
_entity_poly.entity_id
_entity_poly.type
_entity_poly.pdbx_seq_one_letter_code
_entity_poly.pdbx_strand_id
1 'polypeptide(L)'
;MVKHIIVIDIVGLESRHISEETTPNIFKISKNGEIRELQTVFPAVTCTVQSSLLSGSYPEIHGIISNGLYDRQHYSVSFWEQSSNLVQADRIWDTIKMHQNGSKTAVLFWQNTMYSNADLVLTPRPLHMDDKMIMWCYSKPPGFYEKLFEKIGKFDLTSYWGPFVSKKSSEWIEMATEYVLENEKPNFLFTYIPHLDYSFQRKGTSYKQLKDDLRFVDELVGKLMKKVSDLGVLEDTQFIIFSEYGFTDVNSDIP
;
A
#
# COMPACT_ATOMS: atom_id res chain seq x y z
N MET A 1 13.69 22.50 -1.86
CA MET A 1 13.10 22.22 -0.53
C MET A 1 12.00 21.20 -0.80
N VAL A 2 11.96 20.08 -0.09
CA VAL A 2 10.99 19.00 -0.37
C VAL A 2 9.56 19.53 -0.23
N LYS A 3 8.75 19.41 -1.28
CA LYS A 3 7.32 19.81 -1.30
C LYS A 3 6.38 18.62 -1.45
N HIS A 4 6.90 17.50 -1.96
CA HIS A 4 6.16 16.27 -2.17
C HIS A 4 6.90 15.10 -1.50
N ILE A 5 6.17 14.26 -0.77
CA ILE A 5 6.64 12.99 -0.25
C ILE A 5 5.77 11.90 -0.82
N ILE A 6 6.40 10.93 -1.48
CA ILE A 6 5.72 9.76 -2.05
C ILE A 6 6.23 8.53 -1.30
N VAL A 7 5.35 7.94 -0.51
CA VAL A 7 5.57 6.72 0.24
C VAL A 7 4.99 5.54 -0.55
N ILE A 8 5.85 4.58 -0.88
CA ILE A 8 5.49 3.37 -1.60
C ILE A 8 5.74 2.19 -0.66
N ASP A 9 4.68 1.51 -0.25
CA ASP A 9 4.79 0.27 0.50
C ASP A 9 4.85 -0.92 -0.46
N ILE A 10 5.96 -1.65 -0.40
CA ILE A 10 6.25 -2.83 -1.20
C ILE A 10 6.52 -3.98 -0.23
N VAL A 11 5.43 -4.59 0.23
CA VAL A 11 5.45 -5.73 1.14
C VAL A 11 6.36 -6.87 0.62
N GLY A 12 7.21 -7.41 1.48
CA GLY A 12 8.16 -8.48 1.12
C GLY A 12 9.42 -8.02 0.38
N LEU A 13 9.56 -6.73 0.07
CA LEU A 13 10.83 -6.21 -0.44
C LEU A 13 11.88 -6.24 0.67
N GLU A 14 13.04 -6.82 0.42
CA GLU A 14 14.14 -6.92 1.39
C GLU A 14 15.37 -6.27 0.78
N SER A 15 16.31 -5.82 1.61
CA SER A 15 17.56 -5.19 1.13
C SER A 15 18.34 -6.09 0.16
N ARG A 16 18.29 -7.42 0.35
CA ARG A 16 18.92 -8.40 -0.56
C ARG A 16 18.30 -8.45 -1.97
N HIS A 17 17.08 -7.95 -2.14
CA HIS A 17 16.40 -7.88 -3.44
C HIS A 17 16.85 -6.66 -4.26
N ILE A 18 17.47 -5.66 -3.62
CA ILE A 18 17.83 -4.39 -4.24
C ILE A 18 19.18 -4.52 -4.95
N SER A 19 19.19 -4.45 -6.28
CA SER A 19 20.40 -4.52 -7.09
C SER A 19 20.29 -3.75 -8.41
N GLU A 20 21.42 -3.32 -8.97
CA GLU A 20 21.49 -2.63 -10.26
C GLU A 20 20.95 -3.48 -11.42
N GLU A 21 21.13 -4.80 -11.37
CA GLU A 21 20.71 -5.72 -12.44
C GLU A 21 19.21 -6.05 -12.40
N THR A 22 18.65 -6.23 -11.19
CA THR A 22 17.27 -6.76 -11.05
C THR A 22 16.26 -5.65 -10.74
N THR A 23 16.66 -4.65 -9.97
CA THR A 23 15.77 -3.56 -9.54
C THR A 23 16.45 -2.19 -9.72
N PRO A 24 16.80 -1.80 -10.96
CA PRO A 24 17.59 -0.61 -11.23
C PRO A 24 16.92 0.70 -10.74
N ASN A 25 15.59 0.81 -10.77
CA ASN A 25 14.89 2.03 -10.34
C ASN A 25 14.96 2.20 -8.82
N ILE A 26 14.63 1.15 -8.06
CA ILE A 26 14.72 1.12 -6.61
C ILE A 26 16.18 1.28 -6.16
N PHE A 27 17.11 0.61 -6.85
CA PHE A 27 18.55 0.74 -6.59
C PHE A 27 19.04 2.18 -6.80
N LYS A 28 18.54 2.89 -7.82
CA LYS A 28 18.88 4.29 -8.05
C LYS A 28 18.39 5.19 -6.92
N ILE A 29 17.17 4.99 -6.43
CA ILE A 29 16.64 5.70 -5.25
C ILE A 29 17.57 5.44 -4.06
N SER A 30 17.95 4.18 -3.85
CA SER A 30 18.77 3.80 -2.70
C SER A 30 20.21 4.31 -2.77
N LYS A 31 20.78 4.43 -3.97
CA LYS A 31 22.13 4.99 -4.20
C LYS A 31 22.19 6.50 -3.97
N ASN A 32 21.11 7.21 -4.29
CA ASN A 32 21.00 8.65 -4.10
C ASN A 32 20.42 9.05 -2.74
N GLY A 33 20.01 8.07 -1.93
CA GLY A 33 19.41 8.26 -0.61
C GLY A 33 20.08 7.35 0.43
N GLU A 34 19.25 6.77 1.30
CA GLU A 34 19.70 5.86 2.35
C GLU A 34 18.88 4.56 2.36
N ILE A 35 19.51 3.47 2.78
CA ILE A 35 18.83 2.22 3.13
C ILE A 35 19.00 2.01 4.63
N ARG A 36 17.91 1.62 5.30
CA ARG A 36 17.89 1.21 6.70
C ARG A 36 17.07 -0.06 6.82
N GLU A 37 17.56 -0.99 7.64
CA GLU A 37 16.79 -2.15 8.06
C GLU A 37 15.79 -1.72 9.12
N LEU A 38 14.56 -2.22 9.00
CA LEU A 38 13.49 -2.00 9.96
C LEU A 38 13.17 -3.32 10.64
N GLN A 39 13.15 -3.33 11.97
CA GLN A 39 12.59 -4.44 12.72
C GLN A 39 11.07 -4.30 12.71
N THR A 40 10.38 -5.29 12.15
CA THR A 40 8.92 -5.31 12.10
C THR A 40 8.32 -5.48 13.50
N VAL A 41 7.08 -5.04 13.67
CA VAL A 41 6.31 -5.22 14.91
C VAL A 41 5.75 -6.64 15.01
N PHE A 42 5.40 -7.07 16.22
CA PHE A 42 4.68 -8.32 16.44
C PHE A 42 3.22 -8.05 16.83
N PRO A 43 2.22 -8.72 16.22
CA PRO A 43 2.33 -9.72 15.14
C PRO A 43 2.66 -9.11 13.77
N ALA A 44 3.56 -9.74 13.02
CA ALA A 44 4.01 -9.28 11.70
C ALA A 44 3.01 -9.66 10.59
N VAL A 45 1.84 -9.01 10.62
CA VAL A 45 0.78 -9.15 9.61
C VAL A 45 0.34 -7.77 9.12
N THR A 46 -0.17 -7.72 7.88
CA THR A 46 -0.42 -6.47 7.13
C THR A 46 -1.12 -5.36 7.91
N CYS A 47 -2.30 -5.60 8.48
CA CYS A 47 -3.06 -4.58 9.19
C CYS A 47 -2.30 -4.04 10.40
N THR A 48 -1.62 -4.92 11.14
CA THR A 48 -0.80 -4.55 12.30
C THR A 48 0.36 -3.67 11.88
N VAL A 49 1.15 -4.12 10.91
CA VAL A 49 2.39 -3.44 10.50
C VAL A 49 2.10 -2.12 9.80
N GLN A 50 1.14 -2.09 8.87
CA GLN A 50 0.72 -0.84 8.24
C GLN A 50 0.13 0.15 9.26
N SER A 51 -0.54 -0.35 10.30
CA SER A 51 -0.99 0.51 11.40
C SER A 51 0.18 1.10 12.18
N SER A 52 1.23 0.33 12.46
CA SER A 52 2.44 0.86 13.10
C SER A 52 3.16 1.88 12.22
N LEU A 53 3.38 1.58 10.94
CA LEU A 53 4.07 2.48 10.00
C LEU A 53 3.36 3.82 9.86
N LEU A 54 2.03 3.81 9.74
CA LEU A 54 1.25 5.03 9.53
C LEU A 54 0.91 5.78 10.82
N SER A 55 1.11 5.20 12.02
CA SER A 55 0.89 5.91 13.30
C SER A 55 2.19 6.25 14.02
N GLY A 56 3.30 5.60 13.68
CA GLY A 56 4.55 5.69 14.45
C GLY A 56 4.45 5.04 15.84
N SER A 57 3.46 4.17 16.08
CA SER A 57 3.21 3.55 17.38
C SER A 57 3.16 2.02 17.30
N TYR A 58 3.33 1.34 18.42
CA TYR A 58 3.26 -0.12 18.50
C TYR A 58 1.81 -0.63 18.62
N PRO A 59 1.55 -1.93 18.38
CA PRO A 59 0.21 -2.52 18.45
C PRO A 59 -0.53 -2.33 19.77
N GLU A 60 0.20 -2.24 20.87
CA GLU A 60 -0.36 -1.91 22.19
C GLU A 60 -0.98 -0.51 22.29
N ILE A 61 -0.58 0.42 21.41
CA ILE A 61 -1.09 1.79 21.35
C ILE A 61 -2.18 1.91 20.29
N HIS A 62 -1.92 1.45 19.06
CA HIS A 62 -2.89 1.61 17.97
C HIS A 62 -3.99 0.54 17.94
N GLY A 63 -3.87 -0.52 18.74
CA GLY A 63 -4.94 -1.51 18.99
C GLY A 63 -5.18 -2.54 17.88
N ILE A 64 -4.47 -2.44 16.74
CA ILE A 64 -4.58 -3.40 15.63
C ILE A 64 -3.54 -4.49 15.81
N ILE A 65 -3.99 -5.73 16.06
CA ILE A 65 -3.12 -6.87 16.36
C ILE A 65 -3.27 -8.05 15.38
N SER A 66 -4.18 -7.95 14.41
CA SER A 66 -4.45 -9.02 13.46
C SER A 66 -5.10 -8.49 12.17
N ASN A 67 -5.05 -9.30 11.12
CA ASN A 67 -5.82 -9.06 9.88
C ASN A 67 -7.29 -9.50 10.02
N GLY A 68 -7.64 -10.23 11.08
CA GLY A 68 -9.01 -10.68 11.33
C GLY A 68 -9.31 -10.72 12.82
N LEU A 69 -10.52 -10.32 13.18
CA LEU A 69 -10.97 -10.20 14.56
C LEU A 69 -12.13 -11.16 14.82
N TYR A 70 -12.08 -11.81 15.97
CA TYR A 70 -13.21 -12.54 16.50
C TYR A 70 -13.87 -11.70 17.60
N ASP A 71 -15.07 -11.21 17.30
CA ASP A 71 -15.91 -10.51 18.26
C ASP A 71 -16.62 -11.53 19.15
N ARG A 72 -16.19 -11.62 20.41
CA ARG A 72 -16.78 -12.54 21.40
C ARG A 72 -18.16 -12.12 21.87
N GLN A 73 -18.52 -10.84 21.76
CA GLN A 73 -19.82 -10.34 22.15
C GLN A 73 -20.89 -10.78 21.14
N HIS A 74 -20.55 -10.70 19.85
CA HIS A 74 -21.47 -11.02 18.75
C HIS A 74 -21.22 -12.40 18.13
N TYR A 75 -20.21 -13.14 18.62
CA TYR A 75 -19.76 -14.42 18.06
C TYR A 75 -19.51 -14.35 16.55
N SER A 76 -18.98 -13.23 16.06
CA SER A 76 -18.76 -12.97 14.65
C SER A 76 -17.28 -12.88 14.33
N VAL A 77 -16.91 -13.30 13.12
CA VAL A 77 -15.55 -13.18 12.58
C VAL A 77 -15.58 -12.12 11.49
N SER A 78 -14.64 -11.18 11.56
CA SER A 78 -14.36 -10.23 10.49
C SER A 78 -12.93 -10.37 10.01
N PHE A 79 -12.70 -10.06 8.74
CA PHE A 79 -11.38 -10.03 8.13
C PHE A 79 -11.21 -8.73 7.36
N TRP A 80 -10.03 -8.13 7.49
CA TRP A 80 -9.60 -6.97 6.73
C TRP A 80 -10.50 -5.75 6.90
N GLU A 81 -11.03 -5.55 8.11
CA GLU A 81 -11.89 -4.40 8.40
C GLU A 81 -11.18 -3.09 8.06
N GLN A 82 -11.84 -2.24 7.28
CA GLN A 82 -11.18 -1.08 6.65
C GLN A 82 -11.38 0.24 7.39
N SER A 83 -12.24 0.30 8.41
CA SER A 83 -12.53 1.54 9.13
C SER A 83 -11.29 2.10 9.83
N SER A 84 -10.99 3.38 9.60
CA SER A 84 -9.89 4.07 10.28
C SER A 84 -10.14 4.23 11.78
N ASN A 85 -11.40 4.17 12.24
CA ASN A 85 -11.74 4.28 13.66
C ASN A 85 -11.33 3.04 14.49
N LEU A 86 -10.91 1.96 13.83
CA LEU A 86 -10.37 0.79 14.52
C LEU A 86 -8.97 1.06 15.06
N VAL A 87 -8.25 2.02 14.48
CA VAL A 87 -6.91 2.41 14.90
C VAL A 87 -7.03 3.44 16.02
N GLN A 88 -6.54 3.08 17.20
CA GLN A 88 -6.69 3.87 18.44
C GLN A 88 -5.59 4.95 18.62
N ALA A 89 -4.91 5.29 17.54
CA ALA A 89 -3.82 6.27 17.52
C ALA A 89 -3.97 7.21 16.33
N ASP A 90 -3.47 8.43 16.49
CA ASP A 90 -3.36 9.39 15.40
C ASP A 90 -2.54 8.80 14.25
N ARG A 91 -2.97 9.09 13.04
CA ARG A 91 -2.31 8.64 11.82
C ARG A 91 -1.47 9.77 11.26
N ILE A 92 -0.55 9.43 10.37
CA ILE A 92 0.41 10.39 9.81
C ILE A 92 -0.28 11.57 9.14
N TRP A 93 -1.44 11.37 8.51
CA TRP A 93 -2.23 12.46 7.93
C TRP A 93 -2.85 13.39 8.98
N ASP A 94 -3.15 12.91 10.18
CA ASP A 94 -3.60 13.75 11.30
C ASP A 94 -2.46 14.66 11.76
N THR A 95 -1.27 14.06 11.95
CA THR A 95 -0.03 14.78 12.29
C THR A 95 0.35 15.81 11.22
N ILE A 96 0.30 15.44 9.93
CA ILE A 96 0.55 16.36 8.82
C ILE A 96 -0.40 17.55 8.87
N LYS A 97 -1.70 17.31 9.09
CA LYS A 97 -2.70 18.39 9.17
C LYS A 97 -2.48 19.32 10.35
N MET A 98 -2.03 18.79 11.49
CA MET A 98 -1.71 19.60 12.67
C MET A 98 -0.50 20.51 12.45
N HIS A 99 0.53 20.05 11.73
CA HIS A 99 1.81 20.77 11.61
C HIS A 99 2.01 21.51 10.28
N GLN A 100 1.29 21.13 9.21
CA GLN A 100 1.43 21.70 7.87
C GLN A 100 0.06 22.07 7.31
N ASN A 101 -0.48 23.19 7.80
CA ASN A 101 -1.78 23.66 7.34
C ASN A 101 -1.78 23.89 5.82
N GLY A 102 -2.76 23.31 5.12
CA GLY A 102 -2.90 23.38 3.66
C GLY A 102 -2.21 22.26 2.87
N SER A 103 -1.43 21.37 3.51
CA SER A 103 -0.85 20.20 2.85
C SER A 103 -1.94 19.18 2.48
N LYS A 104 -1.91 18.70 1.23
CA LYS A 104 -2.86 17.71 0.71
C LYS A 104 -2.32 16.29 0.85
N THR A 105 -3.12 15.41 1.43
CA THR A 105 -2.78 14.00 1.69
C THR A 105 -3.60 13.05 0.81
N ALA A 106 -2.96 12.06 0.20
CA ALA A 106 -3.60 11.02 -0.60
C ALA A 106 -3.15 9.63 -0.15
N VAL A 107 -4.10 8.74 0.12
CA VAL A 107 -3.83 7.37 0.62
C VAL A 107 -4.54 6.35 -0.26
N LEU A 108 -3.76 5.49 -0.91
CA LEU A 108 -4.23 4.49 -1.86
C LEU A 108 -3.87 3.09 -1.34
N PHE A 109 -4.89 2.26 -1.11
CA PHE A 109 -4.78 0.82 -0.83
C PHE A 109 -4.07 0.40 0.45
N TRP A 110 -3.72 1.34 1.32
CA TRP A 110 -3.32 1.05 2.70
C TRP A 110 -4.53 0.62 3.54
N GLN A 111 -4.29 -0.28 4.49
CA GLN A 111 -5.31 -0.88 5.36
C GLN A 111 -5.82 0.10 6.43
N ASN A 112 -7.05 -0.13 6.90
CA ASN A 112 -7.68 0.68 7.95
C ASN A 112 -7.74 2.18 7.61
N THR A 113 -8.07 2.51 6.37
CA THR A 113 -8.08 3.91 5.86
C THR A 113 -9.44 4.47 5.52
N MET A 114 -10.50 3.65 5.49
CA MET A 114 -11.84 4.16 5.20
C MET A 114 -12.27 5.15 6.27
N TYR A 115 -12.88 6.25 5.81
CA TYR A 115 -13.29 7.38 6.66
C TYR A 115 -12.15 8.08 7.43
N SER A 116 -10.89 7.86 7.05
CA SER A 116 -9.77 8.58 7.66
C SER A 116 -9.85 10.08 7.38
N ASN A 117 -9.06 10.85 8.10
CA ASN A 117 -8.95 12.29 7.91
C ASN A 117 -8.12 12.67 6.68
N ALA A 118 -7.48 11.75 5.95
CA ALA A 118 -6.77 12.07 4.71
C ALA A 118 -7.70 12.77 3.69
N ASP A 119 -7.15 13.64 2.84
CA ASP A 119 -7.93 14.45 1.90
C ASP A 119 -8.44 13.59 0.74
N LEU A 120 -7.61 12.65 0.29
CA LEU A 120 -7.97 11.62 -0.66
C LEU A 120 -7.74 10.23 -0.07
N VAL A 121 -8.73 9.37 -0.19
CA VAL A 121 -8.64 7.94 0.16
C VAL A 121 -9.17 7.12 -1.00
N LEU A 122 -8.48 6.04 -1.35
CA LEU A 122 -8.94 5.05 -2.32
C LEU A 122 -8.59 3.66 -1.79
N THR A 123 -9.59 2.82 -1.56
CA THR A 123 -9.37 1.45 -1.07
C THR A 123 -10.51 0.53 -1.54
N PRO A 124 -10.29 -0.79 -1.70
CA PRO A 124 -11.35 -1.69 -2.11
C PRO A 124 -12.56 -1.65 -1.18
N ARG A 125 -13.75 -1.59 -1.77
CA ARG A 125 -15.01 -1.75 -1.04
C ARG A 125 -16.05 -2.32 -2.00
N PRO A 126 -16.10 -3.66 -2.18
CA PRO A 126 -17.10 -4.27 -3.05
C PRO A 126 -18.50 -3.93 -2.56
N LEU A 127 -19.43 -3.74 -3.51
CA LEU A 127 -20.84 -3.54 -3.21
C LEU A 127 -21.56 -4.87 -3.30
N HIS A 128 -22.15 -5.30 -2.19
CA HIS A 128 -22.96 -6.50 -2.11
C HIS A 128 -24.41 -6.13 -2.44
N MET A 129 -24.88 -6.58 -3.60
CA MET A 129 -26.27 -6.50 -4.04
C MET A 129 -26.95 -7.86 -3.82
N ASP A 130 -28.28 -7.91 -3.92
CA ASP A 130 -29.07 -9.13 -3.69
C ASP A 130 -28.63 -10.31 -4.59
N ASP A 131 -28.24 -10.03 -5.84
CA ASP A 131 -27.93 -11.03 -6.85
C ASP A 131 -26.43 -11.12 -7.22
N LYS A 132 -25.63 -10.13 -6.82
CA LYS A 132 -24.23 -10.04 -7.24
C LYS A 132 -23.38 -9.17 -6.34
N MET A 133 -22.07 -9.41 -6.41
CA MET A 133 -21.06 -8.50 -5.89
C MET A 133 -20.51 -7.65 -7.04
N ILE A 134 -20.53 -6.33 -6.86
CA ILE A 134 -19.91 -5.38 -7.79
C ILE A 134 -18.54 -5.00 -7.25
N MET A 135 -17.49 -5.27 -8.04
CA MET A 135 -16.13 -4.84 -7.72
C MET A 135 -16.08 -3.32 -7.73
N TRP A 136 -15.75 -2.73 -6.59
CA TRP A 136 -15.81 -1.29 -6.39
C TRP A 136 -14.76 -0.84 -5.38
N CYS A 137 -14.48 0.45 -5.37
CA CYS A 137 -13.61 1.08 -4.39
C CYS A 137 -14.39 2.13 -3.60
N TYR A 138 -14.13 2.18 -2.30
CA TYR A 138 -14.43 3.36 -1.51
C TYR A 138 -13.50 4.48 -1.98
N SER A 139 -14.06 5.68 -2.15
CA SER A 139 -13.26 6.87 -2.34
C SER A 139 -13.71 8.05 -1.49
N LYS A 140 -12.73 8.83 -1.08
CA LYS A 140 -12.90 10.16 -0.49
C LYS A 140 -12.08 11.13 -1.35
N PRO A 141 -12.62 12.29 -1.78
CA PRO A 141 -14.03 12.67 -1.65
C PRO A 141 -14.95 11.73 -2.46
N PRO A 142 -16.26 11.67 -2.13
CA PRO A 142 -17.23 10.93 -2.94
C PRO A 142 -17.20 11.38 -4.41
N GLY A 143 -17.35 10.45 -5.35
CA GLY A 143 -17.27 10.73 -6.78
C GLY A 143 -15.86 10.64 -7.37
N PHE A 144 -14.82 10.47 -6.55
CA PHE A 144 -13.44 10.38 -7.04
C PHE A 144 -13.19 9.08 -7.80
N TYR A 145 -13.61 7.92 -7.26
CA TYR A 145 -13.39 6.63 -7.92
C TYR A 145 -14.10 6.55 -9.27
N GLU A 146 -15.27 7.17 -9.42
CA GLU A 146 -16.02 7.22 -10.67
C GLU A 146 -15.22 7.95 -11.77
N LYS A 147 -14.61 9.08 -11.45
CA LYS A 147 -13.73 9.82 -12.39
C LYS A 147 -12.50 9.00 -12.76
N LEU A 148 -11.91 8.31 -11.78
CA LEU A 148 -10.77 7.43 -12.01
C LEU A 148 -11.14 6.23 -12.89
N PHE A 149 -12.29 5.61 -12.59
CA PHE A 149 -12.85 4.47 -13.31
C PHE A 149 -13.04 4.78 -14.80
N GLU A 150 -13.52 5.98 -15.15
CA GLU A 150 -13.67 6.39 -16.55
C GLU A 150 -12.33 6.44 -17.31
N LYS A 151 -11.21 6.60 -16.61
CA LYS A 151 -9.88 6.75 -17.21
C LYS A 151 -9.09 5.46 -17.26
N ILE A 152 -9.06 4.69 -16.18
CA ILE A 152 -8.20 3.50 -16.06
C ILE A 152 -9.00 2.20 -15.95
N GLY A 153 -10.33 2.29 -16.01
CA GLY A 153 -11.24 1.16 -15.90
C GLY A 153 -11.45 0.69 -14.46
N LYS A 154 -12.21 -0.41 -14.34
CA LYS A 154 -12.63 -0.98 -13.06
C LYS A 154 -11.46 -1.58 -12.29
N PHE A 155 -11.44 -1.39 -10.98
CA PHE A 155 -10.65 -2.23 -10.10
C PHE A 155 -11.30 -3.62 -9.97
N ASP A 156 -10.48 -4.67 -9.97
CA ASP A 156 -10.92 -6.05 -9.81
C ASP A 156 -10.31 -6.67 -8.56
N LEU A 157 -11.11 -6.77 -7.50
CA LEU A 157 -10.69 -7.31 -6.20
C LEU A 157 -10.19 -8.75 -6.30
N THR A 158 -10.69 -9.55 -7.26
CA THR A 158 -10.25 -10.95 -7.44
C THR A 158 -8.79 -11.05 -7.87
N SER A 159 -8.28 -10.01 -8.52
CA SER A 159 -6.89 -9.89 -8.93
C SER A 159 -5.97 -9.33 -7.86
N TYR A 160 -6.54 -8.81 -6.76
CA TYR A 160 -5.83 -8.23 -5.62
C TYR A 160 -5.72 -9.22 -4.45
N TRP A 161 -6.78 -9.99 -4.20
CA TRP A 161 -6.79 -10.97 -3.12
C TRP A 161 -7.57 -12.24 -3.52
N GLY A 162 -7.12 -13.39 -3.00
CA GLY A 162 -7.72 -14.68 -3.24
C GLY A 162 -7.00 -15.52 -4.31
N PRO A 163 -7.64 -16.58 -4.84
CA PRO A 163 -6.96 -17.57 -5.69
C PRO A 163 -6.55 -17.06 -7.08
N PHE A 164 -7.10 -15.93 -7.52
CA PHE A 164 -6.87 -15.34 -8.85
C PHE A 164 -6.00 -14.08 -8.84
N VAL A 165 -5.39 -13.79 -7.69
CA VAL A 165 -4.50 -12.64 -7.57
C VAL A 165 -3.36 -12.71 -8.60
N SER A 166 -3.05 -11.54 -9.12
CA SER A 166 -2.09 -11.39 -10.22
C SER A 166 -1.51 -9.99 -10.21
N LYS A 167 -0.48 -9.80 -11.03
CA LYS A 167 0.17 -8.49 -11.25
C LYS A 167 -0.78 -7.36 -11.64
N LYS A 168 -1.97 -7.69 -12.18
CA LYS A 168 -2.99 -6.73 -12.63
C LYS A 168 -3.43 -5.77 -11.52
N SER A 169 -3.50 -6.23 -10.27
CA SER A 169 -3.88 -5.36 -9.16
C SER A 169 -2.82 -4.30 -8.89
N SER A 170 -1.55 -4.68 -8.89
CA SER A 170 -0.43 -3.75 -8.72
C SER A 170 -0.29 -2.79 -9.92
N GLU A 171 -0.48 -3.28 -11.15
CA GLU A 171 -0.58 -2.43 -12.35
C GLU A 171 -1.71 -1.40 -12.22
N TRP A 172 -2.89 -1.82 -11.74
CA TRP A 172 -4.03 -0.93 -11.57
C TRP A 172 -3.79 0.12 -10.48
N ILE A 173 -3.22 -0.26 -9.33
CA ILE A 173 -2.90 0.67 -8.24
C ILE A 173 -1.83 1.68 -8.69
N GLU A 174 -0.85 1.25 -9.48
CA GLU A 174 0.16 2.13 -10.07
C GLU A 174 -0.49 3.16 -11.01
N MET A 175 -1.34 2.73 -11.94
CA MET A 175 -2.10 3.65 -12.81
C MET A 175 -3.01 4.62 -12.02
N ALA A 176 -3.64 4.13 -10.94
CA ALA A 176 -4.42 4.98 -10.04
C ALA A 176 -3.56 6.03 -9.33
N THR A 177 -2.34 5.64 -8.94
CA THR A 177 -1.37 6.53 -8.31
C THR A 177 -0.91 7.60 -9.29
N GLU A 178 -0.59 7.24 -10.54
CA GLU A 178 -0.26 8.21 -11.59
C GLU A 178 -1.39 9.22 -11.82
N TYR A 179 -2.64 8.76 -11.88
CA TYR A 179 -3.80 9.63 -12.03
C TYR A 179 -3.92 10.63 -10.87
N VAL A 180 -3.72 10.17 -9.63
CA VAL A 180 -3.73 11.04 -8.44
C VAL A 180 -2.59 12.06 -8.48
N LEU A 181 -1.37 11.65 -8.86
CA LEU A 181 -0.25 12.58 -9.00
C LEU A 181 -0.55 13.71 -10.00
N GLU A 182 -1.14 13.35 -11.14
CA GLU A 182 -1.42 14.29 -12.22
C GLU A 182 -2.58 15.25 -11.91
N ASN A 183 -3.68 14.72 -11.36
CA ASN A 183 -4.93 15.46 -11.21
C ASN A 183 -5.12 16.07 -9.82
N GLU A 184 -4.60 15.42 -8.78
CA GLU A 184 -4.83 15.81 -7.40
C GLU A 184 -3.60 16.48 -6.77
N LYS A 185 -2.39 16.21 -7.27
CA LYS A 185 -1.12 16.85 -6.88
C LYS A 185 -0.91 16.92 -5.35
N PRO A 186 -1.00 15.79 -4.63
CA PRO A 186 -0.84 15.79 -3.18
C PRO A 186 0.59 16.17 -2.75
N ASN A 187 0.71 16.75 -1.57
CA ASN A 187 2.00 16.95 -0.89
C ASN A 187 2.50 15.65 -0.25
N PHE A 188 1.59 14.80 0.20
CA PHE A 188 1.91 13.50 0.77
C PHE A 188 1.06 12.43 0.10
N LEU A 189 1.71 11.50 -0.59
CA LEU A 189 1.06 10.37 -1.25
C LEU A 189 1.55 9.08 -0.60
N PHE A 190 0.61 8.21 -0.23
CA PHE A 190 0.87 6.88 0.29
C PHE A 190 0.21 5.86 -0.65
N THR A 191 0.99 4.96 -1.23
CA THR A 191 0.50 3.92 -2.15
C THR A 191 1.06 2.56 -1.77
N TYR A 192 0.36 1.48 -2.17
CA TYR A 192 0.67 0.11 -1.78
C TYR A 192 0.77 -0.80 -3.01
N ILE A 193 1.87 -1.55 -3.12
CA ILE A 193 2.16 -2.49 -4.20
C ILE A 193 2.20 -3.93 -3.64
N PRO A 194 1.09 -4.70 -3.71
CA PRO A 194 0.97 -6.00 -3.03
C PRO A 194 1.65 -7.18 -3.70
N HIS A 195 2.17 -7.05 -4.94
CA HIS A 195 2.50 -8.20 -5.80
C HIS A 195 3.44 -9.23 -5.17
N LEU A 196 4.43 -8.78 -4.39
CA LEU A 196 5.42 -9.66 -3.78
C LEU A 196 4.85 -10.45 -2.59
N ASP A 197 3.94 -9.90 -1.79
CA ASP A 197 3.33 -10.59 -0.64
C ASP A 197 2.68 -11.90 -1.07
N TYR A 198 1.80 -11.85 -2.07
CA TYR A 198 1.19 -13.07 -2.58
C TYR A 198 2.20 -14.02 -3.23
N SER A 199 3.16 -13.47 -3.97
CA SER A 199 4.14 -14.29 -4.67
C SER A 199 4.98 -15.11 -3.68
N PHE A 200 5.39 -14.49 -2.57
CA PHE A 200 6.09 -15.18 -1.48
C PHE A 200 5.18 -16.14 -0.72
N GLN A 201 3.95 -15.75 -0.37
CA GLN A 201 2.99 -16.64 0.30
C GLN A 201 2.73 -17.92 -0.51
N ARG A 202 2.67 -17.82 -1.84
CA ARG A 202 2.36 -18.96 -2.71
C ARG A 202 3.57 -19.80 -3.10
N LYS A 203 4.73 -19.19 -3.30
CA LYS A 203 5.88 -19.84 -3.95
C LYS A 203 7.10 -19.99 -3.02
N GLY A 204 7.06 -19.45 -1.80
CA GLY A 204 8.20 -19.37 -0.90
C GLY A 204 9.17 -18.23 -1.27
N THR A 205 10.30 -18.15 -0.58
CA THR A 205 11.27 -17.05 -0.64
C THR A 205 12.27 -17.16 -1.80
N SER A 206 12.37 -18.34 -2.43
CA SER A 206 13.43 -18.68 -3.37
C SER A 206 12.91 -19.42 -4.62
N TYR A 207 11.89 -18.86 -5.26
CA TYR A 207 11.27 -19.44 -6.45
C TYR A 207 11.91 -18.96 -7.77
N LYS A 208 11.79 -19.79 -8.81
CA LYS A 208 12.45 -19.60 -10.11
C LYS A 208 12.17 -18.23 -10.77
N GLN A 209 10.96 -17.71 -10.64
CA GLN A 209 10.52 -16.43 -11.24
C GLN A 209 10.68 -15.21 -10.34
N LEU A 210 11.36 -15.32 -9.18
CA LEU A 210 11.47 -14.19 -8.24
C LEU A 210 12.10 -12.96 -8.90
N LYS A 211 13.15 -13.13 -9.72
CA LYS A 211 13.76 -12.01 -10.46
C LYS A 211 12.78 -11.31 -11.39
N ASP A 212 11.85 -12.04 -12.00
CA ASP A 212 10.85 -11.45 -12.90
C ASP A 212 9.79 -10.66 -12.11
N ASP A 213 9.35 -11.18 -10.97
CA ASP A 213 8.42 -10.47 -10.07
C ASP A 213 9.07 -9.21 -9.45
N LEU A 214 10.37 -9.26 -9.12
CA LEU A 214 11.15 -8.11 -8.65
C LEU A 214 11.31 -7.05 -9.74
N ARG A 215 11.66 -7.46 -10.97
CA ARG A 215 11.74 -6.54 -12.13
C ARG A 215 10.39 -5.87 -12.40
N PHE A 216 9.30 -6.64 -12.34
CA PHE A 216 7.96 -6.10 -12.52
C PHE A 216 7.63 -5.01 -11.49
N VAL A 217 7.92 -5.25 -10.20
CA VAL A 217 7.70 -4.23 -9.16
C VAL A 217 8.62 -3.02 -9.34
N ASP A 218 9.88 -3.24 -9.71
CA ASP A 218 10.82 -2.15 -10.02
C ASP A 218 10.34 -1.29 -11.20
N GLU A 219 9.76 -1.90 -12.24
CA GLU A 219 9.14 -1.20 -13.37
C GLU A 219 7.98 -0.30 -12.92
N LEU A 220 7.14 -0.76 -11.99
CA LEU A 220 6.07 0.07 -11.42
C LEU A 220 6.63 1.30 -10.68
N VAL A 221 7.68 1.12 -9.88
CA VAL A 221 8.38 2.25 -9.23
C VAL A 221 8.98 3.19 -10.28
N GLY A 222 9.60 2.64 -11.33
CA GLY A 222 10.17 3.42 -12.44
C GLY A 222 9.13 4.26 -13.17
N LYS A 223 7.91 3.75 -13.39
CA LYS A 223 6.80 4.53 -13.97
C LYS A 223 6.39 5.69 -13.07
N LEU A 224 6.23 5.46 -11.76
CA LEU A 224 5.92 6.54 -10.82
C LEU A 224 7.01 7.62 -10.81
N MET A 225 8.29 7.23 -10.80
CA MET A 225 9.40 8.17 -10.90
C MET A 225 9.35 8.97 -12.21
N LYS A 226 9.07 8.28 -13.33
CA LYS A 226 8.92 8.93 -14.64
C LYS A 226 7.75 9.91 -14.63
N LYS A 227 6.58 9.53 -14.10
CA LYS A 227 5.41 10.41 -14.00
C LYS A 227 5.72 11.67 -13.20
N VAL A 228 6.39 11.55 -12.07
CA VAL A 228 6.83 12.69 -11.24
C VAL A 228 7.81 13.59 -12.02
N SER A 229 8.73 12.99 -12.78
CA SER A 229 9.64 13.71 -13.67
C SER A 229 8.90 14.45 -14.79
N ASP A 230 7.93 13.80 -15.44
CA ASP A 230 7.14 14.38 -16.52
C ASP A 230 6.26 15.55 -16.01
N LEU A 231 5.82 15.49 -14.74
CA LEU A 231 5.13 16.58 -14.06
C LEU A 231 6.05 17.74 -13.64
N GLY A 232 7.37 17.59 -13.80
CA GLY A 232 8.36 18.64 -13.50
C GLY A 232 8.60 18.88 -12.02
N VAL A 233 8.24 17.93 -11.15
CA VAL A 233 8.35 18.09 -9.68
C VAL A 233 9.34 17.12 -9.03
N LEU A 234 10.17 16.44 -9.83
CA LEU A 234 11.15 15.46 -9.34
C LEU A 234 12.13 16.04 -8.32
N GLU A 235 12.69 17.23 -8.59
CA GLU A 235 13.63 17.91 -7.68
C GLU A 235 13.01 18.36 -6.35
N ASP A 236 11.68 18.48 -6.32
CA ASP A 236 10.90 18.85 -5.13
C ASP A 236 10.26 17.62 -4.46
N THR A 237 10.52 16.40 -4.95
CA THR A 237 9.90 15.15 -4.48
C THR A 237 10.89 14.24 -3.77
N GLN A 238 10.51 13.76 -2.59
CA GLN A 238 11.20 12.69 -1.88
C GLN A 238 10.43 11.38 -1.99
N PHE A 239 11.09 10.33 -2.46
CA PHE A 239 10.56 8.97 -2.45
C PHE A 239 10.99 8.25 -1.17
N ILE A 240 10.05 7.55 -0.55
CA ILE A 240 10.28 6.66 0.59
C ILE A 240 9.68 5.31 0.23
N ILE A 241 10.47 4.25 0.33
CA ILE A 241 10.01 2.89 0.10
C ILE A 241 10.02 2.16 1.43
N PHE A 242 8.87 1.63 1.83
CA PHE A 242 8.73 0.75 2.98
C PHE A 242 8.53 -0.69 2.54
N SER A 243 8.86 -1.60 3.44
CA SER A 243 8.47 -3.01 3.39
C SER A 243 8.00 -3.40 4.77
N GLU A 244 6.89 -4.12 4.84
CA GLU A 244 6.23 -4.46 6.11
C GLU A 244 7.02 -5.52 6.90
N TYR A 245 7.24 -6.67 6.29
CA TYR A 245 7.89 -7.84 6.88
C TYR A 245 8.51 -8.72 5.79
N GLY A 246 9.48 -9.53 6.19
CA GLY A 246 10.07 -10.58 5.35
C GLY A 246 9.27 -11.88 5.41
N PHE A 247 9.64 -12.82 4.54
CA PHE A 247 9.03 -14.15 4.46
C PHE A 247 10.03 -15.23 4.89
N THR A 248 9.50 -16.37 5.30
CA THR A 248 10.31 -17.55 5.64
C THR A 248 9.66 -18.78 5.02
N ASP A 249 10.47 -19.66 4.45
CA ASP A 249 9.99 -20.92 3.88
C ASP A 249 9.47 -21.84 4.99
N VAL A 250 8.34 -22.49 4.72
CA VAL A 250 7.72 -23.47 5.61
C VAL A 250 7.83 -24.86 4.99
N ASN A 251 8.17 -25.86 5.81
CA ASN A 251 8.36 -27.25 5.34
C ASN A 251 7.22 -28.19 5.75
N SER A 252 6.35 -27.76 6.66
CA SER A 252 5.17 -28.51 7.12
C SER A 252 4.11 -27.54 7.65
N ASP A 253 2.87 -28.00 7.74
CA ASP A 253 1.82 -27.37 8.51
C ASP A 253 2.04 -27.54 10.03
N ILE A 254 1.36 -26.70 10.81
CA ILE A 254 1.21 -26.92 12.26
C ILE A 254 -0.01 -27.84 12.42
N PRO A 255 0.15 -29.08 12.89
CA PRO A 255 -0.93 -30.05 13.03
C PRO A 255 -2.00 -29.64 14.06
#